data_AF-A0A6N9C3G9-F1
#
_entry.id   AF-A0A6N9C3G9-F1
#
_cell.length_a   1.000
_cell.length_b   1.000
_cell.length_c   1.000
_cell.angle_alpha   90.00
_cell.angle_beta   90.00
_cell.angle_gamma   90.00
#
_symmetry.space_group_name_H-M   'P 1'
#
loop_
_entity.id
_entity.type
_entity.pdbx_description
1 polymer ?
#
loop_
_entity_poly.entity_id
_entity_poly.type
_entity_poly.pdbx_seq_one_letter_code
_entity_poly.pdbx_strand_id
1 'polypeptide(L)' 'MPERACGCWSKAQRTTAVGSFPPNGFGLYDCAGSVWEWCHDWYEPDWS' A
#
# COMPACT_ATOMS: atom_id res chain seq x y z
N MET A 1 -21.94 -5.39 18.16
CA MET A 1 -20.86 -4.41 18.41
C MET A 1 -20.59 -3.73 17.08
N PRO A 2 -20.75 -2.41 16.98
CA PRO A 2 -20.67 -1.72 15.70
C PRO A 2 -19.19 -1.67 15.24
N GLU A 3 -18.93 -2.33 14.12
CA GLU A 3 -18.21 -1.74 12.99
C GLU A 3 -16.92 -0.99 13.34
N ARG A 4 -15.86 -1.74 13.68
CA ARG A 4 -14.49 -1.24 13.57
C ARG A 4 -14.16 -1.05 12.10
N ALA A 5 -14.38 0.17 11.62
CA ALA A 5 -14.05 0.60 10.27
C ALA A 5 -12.63 0.16 9.86
N CYS A 6 -12.57 -0.81 8.95
CA CYS A 6 -11.43 -1.09 8.07
C CYS A 6 -11.21 0.11 7.12
N GLY A 7 -10.79 1.26 7.67
CA GLY A 7 -10.76 2.52 6.93
C GLY A 7 -9.63 3.45 7.35
N CYS A 8 -8.38 2.97 7.36
CA CYS A 8 -7.21 3.86 7.43
C CYS A 8 -6.69 4.30 6.04
N TRP A 9 -7.08 3.59 4.98
CA TRP A 9 -6.54 3.75 3.62
C TRP A 9 -7.07 4.98 2.88
N SER A 10 -8.26 5.49 3.25
CA SER A 10 -8.96 6.54 2.51
C SER A 10 -8.52 7.98 2.84
N LYS A 11 -7.52 8.17 3.71
CA LYS A 11 -7.18 9.51 4.25
C LYS A 11 -5.83 10.07 3.82
N ALA A 12 -4.99 9.31 3.12
CA ALA A 12 -3.70 9.80 2.63
C ALA A 12 -3.89 10.57 1.31
N GLN A 13 -4.08 11.89 1.40
CA GLN A 13 -4.14 12.78 0.23
C GLN A 13 -2.75 13.09 -0.36
N ARG A 14 -1.67 12.70 0.34
CA ARG A 14 -0.25 12.94 0.01
C ARG A 14 0.59 11.78 0.56
N THR A 15 1.88 11.76 0.22
CA THR A 15 2.84 10.80 0.79
C THR A 15 2.85 10.88 2.33
N THR A 16 2.94 9.72 2.97
CA THR A 16 2.98 9.58 4.43
C THR A 16 4.33 9.02 4.86
N ALA A 17 4.71 9.23 6.12
CA ALA A 17 5.94 8.63 6.66
C ALA A 17 5.87 7.10 6.57
N VAL A 18 7.01 6.45 6.32
CA VAL A 18 7.07 4.98 6.26
C VAL A 18 6.59 4.40 7.59
N GLY A 19 5.75 3.37 7.53
CA GLY A 19 5.19 2.73 8.72
C GLY A 19 3.99 3.46 9.33
N SER A 20 3.40 4.41 8.61
CA SER A 20 2.15 5.07 9.03
C SER A 20 0.94 4.12 9.03
N PHE A 21 1.04 3.02 8.29
CA PHE A 21 0.01 1.99 8.19
C PHE A 21 0.47 0.67 8.81
N PRO A 22 -0.45 -0.23 9.20
CA PRO A 22 -0.09 -1.55 9.72
C PRO A 22 0.73 -2.35 8.67
N PRO A 23 1.70 -3.16 9.10
CA PRO A 23 2.44 -4.02 8.17
C PRO A 23 1.53 -5.12 7.63
N ASN A 24 1.84 -5.64 6.44
CA ASN A 24 1.23 -6.86 5.94
C ASN A 24 1.73 -8.09 6.75
N GLY A 25 1.17 -9.28 6.48
CA GLY A 25 1.55 -10.52 7.17
C GLY A 25 3.03 -10.94 7.02
N PHE A 26 3.78 -10.28 6.13
CA PHE A 26 5.21 -10.46 5.92
C PHE A 26 6.08 -9.40 6.64
N GLY A 27 5.47 -8.51 7.41
CA GLY A 27 6.18 -7.44 8.12
C GLY A 27 6.57 -6.24 7.23
N LEU A 28 6.06 -6.18 6.00
CA LEU A 28 6.33 -5.07 5.08
C LEU A 28 5.30 -3.97 5.23
N TYR A 29 5.76 -2.72 5.18
CA TYR A 29 4.96 -1.51 5.29
C TYR A 29 4.80 -0.86 3.92
N ASP A 30 3.71 -0.10 3.75
CA ASP A 30 3.48 0.78 2.59
C ASP A 30 3.44 0.11 1.19
N CYS A 31 3.38 -1.23 1.11
CA CYS A 31 3.28 -1.96 -0.16
C CYS A 31 2.01 -1.67 -0.99
N ALA A 32 1.02 -0.99 -0.42
CA ALA A 32 -0.22 -0.65 -1.10
C ALA A 32 -0.63 0.78 -0.70
N GLY A 33 0.12 1.76 -1.20
CA GLY A 33 -0.11 3.18 -0.92
C GLY A 33 1.19 3.97 -0.87
N SER A 34 1.14 5.20 -0.37
CA SER A 34 2.27 6.12 -0.26
C SER A 34 2.89 6.56 -1.60
N VAL A 35 3.69 5.71 -2.25
CA VAL A 35 4.43 6.01 -3.49
C VAL A 35 4.49 4.79 -4.41
N TRP A 36 4.72 5.02 -5.70
CA TRP A 36 5.05 3.94 -6.63
C TRP A 36 6.47 3.45 -6.39
N GLU A 37 6.62 2.14 -6.33
CA GLU A 37 7.91 1.47 -6.20
C GLU A 37 8.32 0.95 -7.58
N TRP A 38 9.50 1.37 -8.05
CA TRP A 38 10.03 0.94 -9.35
C TRP A 38 10.44 -0.53 -9.31
N CYS A 39 10.04 -1.29 -10.33
CA CYS A 39 10.56 -2.63 -10.59
C CYS A 39 11.60 -2.59 -11.71
N HIS A 40 12.51 -3.56 -11.72
CA HIS A 40 13.51 -3.71 -12.79
C HIS A 40 12.90 -4.30 -14.07
N ASP A 41 11.70 -4.87 -13.98
CA ASP A 41 11.02 -5.56 -15.07
C ASP A 41 10.46 -4.60 -16.13
N TRP A 42 10.45 -5.05 -17.39
CA TRP A 42 9.74 -4.35 -18.46
C TRP A 42 8.23 -4.48 -18.27
N TYR A 43 7.51 -3.41 -18.56
CA TYR A 43 6.05 -3.43 -18.53
C TYR A 43 5.51 -4.13 -19.77
N GLU A 44 4.94 -5.32 -19.58
CA GLU A 44 4.18 -6.06 -20.59
C GLU A 44 2.74 -6.26 -20.07
N PRO A 45 1.71 -5.76 -20.77
CA PRO A 45 0.33 -5.77 -20.27
C PRO A 45 -0.36 -7.13 -20.38
N ASP A 46 0.19 -8.06 -21.16
CA ASP A 46 -0.31 -9.43 -21.33
C ASP A 46 0.88 -10.37 -21.22
N TRP A 47 0.82 -11.32 -20.28
CA TRP A 47 1.84 -12.35 -20.10
C TRP A 47 1.34 -13.62 -20.81
N SER A 48 1.70 -13.78 -22.08
CA SER A 48 1.46 -15.02 -22.85
C SER A 48 2.43 -16.13 -22.45
#